data_AF-A0AAD5ME84-F1
#
_entry.id   AF-A0AAD5ME84-F1
#
_cell.length_a   1.000
_cell.length_b   1.000
_cell.length_c   1.000
_cell.angle_alpha   90.00
_cell.angle_beta   90.00
_cell.angle_gamma   90.00
#
_symmetry.space_group_name_H-M   'P 1'
#
loop_
_entity.id
_entity.type
_entity.pdbx_description
1 polymer ?
#
loop_
_entity_poly.entity_id
_entity_poly.type
_entity_poly.pdbx_seq_one_letter_code
_entity_poly.pdbx_strand_id
1 'polypeptide(L)'
;MVLLHQLMVRGVRSVGCSEEETQVIRFLDPLTIISGPNGSGKTSLIEALNFITTGALPSGKLASFVHSLEVSRKARVDGMIKLQFTDCKGRLCVATKRVNATMSKVGKLQCKSDEFNIQITTSDGQVRSLSSKVADFQKEIINLIGVPAAILDNVIFCHQEESDWPLSEPKELKLRFDRIFQLTRFVKALEIMKKMKKDCEGQLATILEKQSCKEMILKSKAKYLRQRESCESLRRDSKEKIRSLELTLKSCAETIANSNEYISKLEIWSVKQVCAPSLL
;
A
#
# COMPACT_ATOMS: atom_id res chain seq x y z
N MET A 1 14.79 -7.66 26.88
CA MET A 1 13.65 -7.84 27.80
C MET A 1 13.15 -6.46 28.19
N VAL A 2 11.84 -6.23 28.14
CA VAL A 2 11.28 -4.93 28.51
C VAL A 2 11.05 -4.89 30.01
N LEU A 3 11.53 -3.84 30.66
CA LEU A 3 11.47 -3.67 32.12
C LEU A 3 11.03 -2.25 32.44
N LEU A 4 9.99 -2.10 33.27
CA LEU A 4 9.64 -0.81 33.84
C LEU A 4 10.57 -0.54 35.02
N HIS A 5 11.13 0.67 35.11
CA HIS A 5 12.05 1.04 36.20
C HIS A 5 11.41 2.00 37.17
N GLN A 6 10.80 3.06 36.64
CA GLN A 6 10.28 4.14 37.47
C GLN A 6 9.11 4.84 36.82
N LEU A 7 8.06 5.11 37.61
CA LEU A 7 6.94 5.96 37.25
C LEU A 7 6.95 7.20 38.14
N MET A 8 6.92 8.38 37.54
CA MET A 8 6.69 9.64 38.24
C MET A 8 5.35 10.23 37.82
N VAL A 9 4.56 10.67 38.79
CA VAL A 9 3.24 11.26 38.57
C VAL A 9 3.12 12.57 39.37
N ARG A 10 2.62 13.62 38.72
CA ARG A 10 2.37 14.94 39.32
C ARG A 10 1.08 15.53 38.75
N GLY A 11 0.28 16.22 39.56
CA GLY A 11 -0.91 16.95 39.10
C GLY A 11 -1.99 16.05 38.50
N VAL A 12 -2.12 14.82 39.00
CA VAL A 12 -3.08 13.80 38.53
C VAL A 12 -3.94 13.35 39.70
N ARG A 13 -5.26 13.49 39.58
CA ARG A 13 -6.26 13.14 40.61
C ARG A 13 -5.86 13.66 42.00
N SER A 14 -5.67 12.78 42.98
CA SER A 14 -5.29 13.14 44.35
C SER A 14 -3.82 13.54 44.50
N VAL A 15 -2.99 13.34 43.48
CA VAL A 15 -1.60 13.77 43.48
C VAL A 15 -1.54 15.27 43.23
N GLY A 16 -0.94 15.99 44.19
CA GLY A 16 -0.80 17.44 44.15
C GLY A 16 0.03 17.96 42.97
N CYS A 17 -0.02 19.27 42.78
CA CYS A 17 0.52 19.95 41.59
C CYS A 17 1.92 20.51 41.82
N SER A 18 2.41 20.56 43.05
CA SER A 18 3.76 21.06 43.37
C SER A 18 4.84 20.01 43.07
N GLU A 19 6.09 20.45 42.97
CA GLU A 19 7.22 19.52 42.78
C GLU A 19 7.42 18.62 44.00
N GLU A 20 7.22 19.15 45.19
CA GLU A 20 7.34 18.44 46.47
C GLU A 20 6.29 17.32 46.62
N GLU A 21 5.12 17.47 45.98
CA GLU A 21 4.04 16.48 45.98
C GLU A 21 4.18 15.42 44.88
N THR A 22 5.25 15.46 44.08
CA THR A 22 5.48 14.50 43.00
C THR A 22 5.64 13.10 43.56
N GLN A 23 4.78 12.17 43.12
CA GLN A 23 4.86 10.78 43.54
C GLN A 23 5.76 9.99 42.59
N VAL A 24 6.67 9.21 43.18
CA VAL A 24 7.64 8.41 42.43
C VAL A 24 7.57 6.96 42.90
N ILE A 25 7.33 6.05 41.97
CA ILE A 25 7.32 4.60 42.19
C ILE A 25 8.49 4.00 41.45
N ARG A 26 9.26 3.17 42.13
CA ARG A 26 10.31 2.34 41.53
C ARG A 26 9.78 0.92 41.44
N PHE A 27 9.78 0.36 40.24
CA PHE A 27 9.37 -1.03 40.03
C PHE A 27 10.53 -1.95 40.38
N LEU A 28 10.21 -3.01 41.11
CA LEU A 28 11.12 -4.07 41.51
C LEU A 28 10.89 -5.30 40.62
N ASP A 29 11.98 -6.04 40.38
CA ASP A 29 11.98 -7.30 39.65
C ASP A 29 12.16 -8.46 40.67
N PRO A 30 11.24 -9.45 40.74
CA PRO A 30 10.10 -9.70 39.85
C PRO A 30 8.76 -9.15 40.35
N LEU A 31 8.68 -8.65 41.59
CA LEU A 31 7.41 -8.31 42.23
C LEU A 31 7.45 -6.92 42.86
N THR A 32 6.51 -6.06 42.49
CA THR A 32 6.25 -4.76 43.11
C THR A 32 4.90 -4.80 43.84
N ILE A 33 4.88 -4.49 45.13
CA ILE A 33 3.66 -4.44 45.95
C ILE A 33 3.28 -2.98 46.19
N ILE A 34 2.08 -2.58 45.78
CA ILE A 34 1.53 -1.24 46.02
C ILE A 34 0.35 -1.39 47.00
N SER A 35 0.55 -0.96 48.24
CA SER A 35 -0.46 -1.03 49.30
C SER A 35 -0.76 0.36 49.87
N GLY A 36 -1.99 0.55 50.36
CA GLY A 36 -2.45 1.79 50.95
C GLY A 36 -3.97 1.81 51.15
N PRO A 37 -4.51 2.76 51.91
CA PRO A 37 -5.95 2.88 52.16
C PRO A 37 -6.74 3.18 50.88
N ASN A 38 -8.07 3.02 50.95
CA ASN A 38 -8.94 3.42 49.84
C ASN A 38 -8.83 4.93 49.59
N GLY A 39 -8.84 5.32 48.31
CA GLY A 39 -8.61 6.71 47.91
C GLY A 39 -7.14 7.16 47.90
N SER A 40 -6.17 6.31 48.26
CA SER A 40 -4.74 6.65 48.22
C SER A 40 -4.15 6.81 46.81
N GLY A 41 -4.94 6.58 45.76
CA GLY A 41 -4.50 6.75 44.37
C GLY A 41 -3.88 5.50 43.71
N LYS A 42 -4.00 4.30 44.31
CA LYS A 42 -3.49 3.04 43.73
C LYS A 42 -3.98 2.82 42.28
N THR A 43 -5.28 2.92 42.07
CA THR A 43 -5.90 2.77 40.74
C THR A 43 -5.42 3.86 39.78
N SER A 44 -5.27 5.11 40.27
CA SER A 44 -4.76 6.25 39.49
C SER A 44 -3.33 6.03 38.97
N LEU A 45 -2.50 5.28 39.70
CA LEU A 45 -1.14 4.94 39.26
C LEU A 45 -1.16 3.94 38.10
N ILE A 46 -2.02 2.93 38.16
CA ILE A 46 -2.19 1.94 37.07
C ILE A 46 -2.79 2.61 35.83
N GLU A 47 -3.76 3.50 36.03
CA GLU A 47 -4.29 4.34 34.96
C GLU A 47 -3.23 5.26 34.34
N ALA A 48 -2.33 5.84 35.13
CA ALA A 48 -1.23 6.64 34.61
C ALA A 48 -0.27 5.80 33.73
N LEU A 49 -0.03 4.53 34.10
CA LEU A 49 0.70 3.57 33.28
C LEU A 49 -0.03 3.27 31.96
N ASN A 50 -1.33 3.00 32.01
CA ASN A 50 -2.10 2.77 30.79
C ASN A 50 -2.11 4.03 29.90
N PHE A 51 -2.35 5.21 30.49
CA PHE A 51 -2.42 6.48 29.77
C PHE A 51 -1.10 6.88 29.10
N ILE A 52 0.06 6.61 29.71
CA ILE A 52 1.35 6.89 29.07
C ILE A 52 1.70 5.85 28.00
N THR A 53 1.27 4.60 28.15
CA THR A 53 1.65 3.50 27.24
C THR A 53 0.72 3.30 26.04
N THR A 54 -0.59 3.45 26.22
CA THR A 54 -1.61 3.24 25.17
C THR A 54 -2.32 4.53 24.76
N GLY A 55 -2.29 5.54 25.64
CA GLY A 55 -3.05 6.77 25.45
C GLY A 55 -4.53 6.65 25.82
N ALA A 56 -4.96 5.48 26.29
CA ALA A 56 -6.31 5.25 26.79
C ALA A 56 -6.63 6.26 27.90
N LEU A 57 -7.77 6.94 27.77
CA LEU A 57 -8.21 7.86 28.80
C LEU A 57 -8.59 7.05 30.04
N PRO A 58 -8.17 7.50 31.24
CA PRO A 58 -8.62 6.90 32.48
C PRO A 58 -10.12 7.06 32.64
N SER A 59 -10.74 6.20 33.45
CA SER A 59 -12.19 6.18 33.71
C SER A 59 -12.73 7.61 33.94
N GLY A 60 -13.63 8.03 33.03
CA GLY A 60 -14.16 9.39 32.95
C GLY A 60 -13.64 10.22 31.76
N LYS A 61 -13.57 11.55 31.93
CA LYS A 61 -13.06 12.49 30.92
C LYS A 61 -11.61 12.85 31.25
N LEU A 62 -10.81 13.28 30.28
CA LEU A 62 -9.43 13.77 30.54
C LEU A 62 -9.37 14.83 31.67
N ALA A 63 -10.42 15.65 31.77
CA ALA A 63 -10.57 16.68 32.77
C ALA A 63 -10.74 16.14 34.22
N SER A 64 -11.25 14.92 34.41
CA SER A 64 -11.32 14.27 35.73
C SER A 64 -10.02 13.58 36.13
N PHE A 65 -9.05 13.51 35.22
CA PHE A 65 -7.74 12.93 35.50
C PHE A 65 -6.73 13.96 36.00
N VAL A 66 -6.82 15.19 35.51
CA VAL A 66 -5.98 16.30 36.00
C VAL A 66 -6.46 16.72 37.39
N HIS A 67 -5.53 17.04 38.28
CA HIS A 67 -5.85 17.51 39.63
C HIS A 67 -6.78 18.75 39.58
N SER A 68 -7.75 18.81 40.49
CA SER A 68 -8.82 19.81 40.43
C SER A 68 -8.30 21.23 40.59
N LEU A 69 -8.79 22.14 39.73
CA LEU A 69 -8.52 23.58 39.81
C LEU A 69 -9.13 24.20 41.08
N GLU A 70 -10.28 23.69 41.53
CA GLU A 70 -10.95 24.17 42.74
C GLU A 70 -10.15 23.84 44.00
N VAL A 71 -9.63 22.61 44.07
CA VAL A 71 -8.82 22.14 45.20
C VAL A 71 -7.45 22.84 45.22
N SER A 72 -6.83 23.01 44.04
CA SER A 72 -5.54 23.70 43.94
C SER A 72 -5.64 25.23 44.03
N ARG A 73 -6.84 25.82 43.92
CA ARG A 73 -7.09 27.27 43.87
C ARG A 73 -6.24 28.00 42.83
N LYS A 74 -5.93 27.34 41.72
CA LYS A 74 -5.14 27.89 40.60
C LYS A 74 -6.01 28.04 39.36
N ALA A 75 -5.67 29.01 38.49
CA ALA A 75 -6.33 29.19 37.20
C ALA A 75 -5.92 28.14 36.14
N ARG A 76 -4.78 27.49 36.37
CA ARG A 76 -4.18 26.44 35.55
C ARG A 76 -3.53 25.38 36.43
N VAL A 77 -3.73 24.12 36.09
CA VAL A 77 -3.04 22.97 36.68
C VAL A 77 -2.34 22.20 35.57
N ASP A 78 -1.07 21.88 35.79
CA ASP A 78 -0.27 21.06 34.87
C ASP A 78 0.01 19.69 35.50
N GLY A 79 -0.52 18.65 34.87
CA GLY A 79 -0.23 17.26 35.16
C GLY A 79 0.94 16.74 34.32
N MET A 80 1.75 15.87 34.90
CA MET A 80 2.88 15.22 34.25
C MET A 80 2.97 13.76 34.67
N ILE A 81 3.15 12.89 33.68
CA ILE A 81 3.47 11.48 33.89
C ILE A 81 4.77 11.19 33.15
N LYS A 82 5.72 10.58 33.85
CA LYS A 82 7.02 10.20 33.30
C LYS A 82 7.29 8.73 33.61
N LEU A 83 7.53 7.93 32.58
CA LEU A 83 7.81 6.51 32.70
C LEU A 83 9.21 6.22 32.17
N GLN A 84 10.06 5.66 33.02
CA GLN A 84 11.37 5.14 32.67
C GLN A 84 11.29 3.62 32.51
N PHE A 85 11.78 3.11 31.39
CA PHE A 85 11.74 1.68 31.07
C PHE A 85 12.90 1.29 30.14
N THR A 86 13.25 0.01 30.11
CA THR A 86 14.16 -0.57 29.11
C THR A 86 13.34 -1.09 27.95
N ASP A 87 13.71 -0.74 26.72
CA ASP A 87 13.01 -1.19 25.50
C ASP A 87 13.35 -2.63 25.11
N CYS A 88 12.70 -3.13 24.05
CA CYS A 88 12.96 -4.47 23.50
C CYS A 88 14.41 -4.67 23.02
N LYS A 89 15.15 -3.60 22.76
CA LYS A 89 16.55 -3.58 22.31
C LYS A 89 17.55 -3.37 23.47
N GLY A 90 17.10 -3.32 24.73
CA GLY A 90 17.96 -3.13 25.89
C GLY A 90 18.39 -1.68 26.16
N ARG A 91 17.79 -0.70 25.49
CA ARG A 91 18.10 0.73 25.65
C ARG A 91 17.23 1.36 26.73
N LEU A 92 17.79 2.31 27.47
CA LEU A 92 17.05 3.06 28.47
C LEU A 92 16.20 4.15 27.81
N CYS A 93 14.89 4.07 28.02
CA CYS A 93 13.90 4.97 27.48
C CYS A 93 13.18 5.74 28.60
N VAL A 94 12.86 7.00 28.34
CA VAL A 94 12.10 7.86 29.23
C VAL A 94 10.97 8.52 28.43
N ALA A 95 9.76 8.08 28.68
CA ALA A 95 8.55 8.67 28.14
C ALA A 95 8.03 9.75 29.08
N THR A 96 7.66 10.91 28.55
CA THR A 96 7.04 12.01 29.31
C THR A 96 5.79 12.48 28.59
N LYS A 97 4.68 12.56 29.34
CA LYS A 97 3.40 13.06 28.85
C LYS A 97 2.89 14.14 29.80
N ARG A 98 2.56 15.31 29.26
CA ARG A 98 2.05 16.46 30.00
C ARG A 98 0.63 16.81 29.57
N VAL A 99 -0.19 17.10 30.56
CA VAL A 99 -1.59 17.48 30.40
C VAL A 99 -1.84 18.75 31.21
N ASN A 100 -2.71 19.62 30.73
CA ASN A 100 -3.13 20.78 31.49
C ASN A 100 -4.64 20.83 31.64
N ALA A 101 -5.08 21.44 32.73
CA ALA A 101 -6.47 21.83 32.93
C ALA A 101 -6.50 23.34 33.18
N THR A 102 -7.39 24.03 32.48
CA THR A 102 -7.58 25.48 32.57
C THR A 102 -9.07 25.81 32.60
N MET A 103 -9.42 26.85 33.35
CA MET A 103 -10.75 27.46 33.24
C MET A 103 -10.80 28.34 31.98
N SER A 104 -11.75 28.05 31.09
CA SER A 104 -12.02 28.96 29.98
C SER A 104 -12.64 30.26 30.48
N LYS A 105 -12.54 31.33 29.66
CA LYS A 105 -13.18 32.62 29.94
C LYS A 105 -14.69 32.55 30.13
N VAL A 106 -15.33 31.44 29.73
CA VAL A 106 -16.78 31.17 29.82
C VAL A 106 -17.10 30.23 31.00
N GLY A 107 -16.16 30.00 31.92
CA GLY A 107 -16.36 29.14 33.11
C GLY A 107 -16.41 27.63 32.84
N LYS A 108 -16.15 27.18 31.60
CA LYS A 108 -16.05 25.75 31.27
C LYS A 108 -14.62 25.23 31.49
N LEU A 109 -14.50 24.05 32.10
CA LEU A 109 -13.26 23.29 32.23
C LEU A 109 -12.75 22.85 30.86
N GLN A 110 -11.57 23.35 30.47
CA GLN A 110 -10.86 22.90 29.28
C GLN A 110 -9.62 22.13 29.69
N CYS A 111 -9.47 20.94 29.13
CA CYS A 111 -8.29 20.10 29.34
C CYS A 111 -7.62 19.85 28.00
N LYS A 112 -6.33 20.13 27.91
CA LYS A 112 -5.52 19.88 26.70
C LYS A 112 -4.33 19.02 27.06
N SER A 113 -3.95 18.14 26.14
CA SER A 113 -2.65 17.50 26.22
C SER A 113 -1.63 18.43 25.59
N ASP A 114 -0.64 18.84 26.36
CA ASP A 114 0.28 19.92 25.99
C ASP A 114 1.51 19.38 25.25
N GLU A 115 2.20 18.40 25.84
CA GLU A 115 3.54 18.01 25.39
C GLU A 115 3.80 16.51 25.57
N PHE A 116 4.50 15.93 24.59
CA PHE A 116 4.85 14.52 24.52
C PHE A 116 6.31 14.39 24.13
N ASN A 117 7.08 13.63 24.90
CA ASN A 117 8.49 13.46 24.62
C ASN A 117 8.97 12.04 24.97
N ILE A 118 9.78 11.45 24.09
CA ILE A 118 10.45 10.17 24.35
C ILE A 118 11.95 10.41 24.24
N GLN A 119 12.69 10.10 25.29
CA GLN A 119 14.15 10.12 25.28
C GLN A 119 14.66 8.68 25.23
N ILE A 120 15.59 8.40 24.33
CA ILE A 120 16.23 7.09 24.16
C ILE A 120 17.73 7.28 24.35
N THR A 121 18.29 6.58 25.32
CA THR A 121 19.74 6.54 25.56
C THR A 121 20.34 5.47 24.67
N THR A 122 21.22 5.86 23.74
CA THR A 122 21.93 4.90 22.88
C THR A 122 23.05 4.19 23.64
N SER A 123 23.59 3.12 23.04
CA SER A 123 24.77 2.39 23.56
C SER A 123 25.96 3.31 23.84
N ASP A 124 26.07 4.39 23.07
CA ASP A 124 27.19 5.33 23.11
C ASP A 124 27.01 6.41 24.20
N GLY A 125 25.97 6.28 25.04
CA GLY A 125 25.63 7.23 26.10
C GLY A 125 24.94 8.50 25.62
N GLN A 126 24.70 8.66 24.31
CA GLN A 126 23.99 9.82 23.76
C GLN A 126 22.48 9.69 23.97
N VAL A 127 21.86 10.79 24.41
CA VAL A 127 20.40 10.86 24.57
C VAL A 127 19.78 11.45 23.30
N ARG A 128 18.97 10.65 22.61
CA ARG A 128 18.16 11.12 21.47
C ARG A 128 16.74 11.40 21.95
N SER A 129 16.25 12.59 21.62
CA SER A 129 14.90 13.04 21.97
C SER A 129 14.00 12.98 20.74
N LEU A 130 12.88 12.28 20.86
CA LEU A 130 11.80 12.23 19.90
C LEU A 130 10.64 13.07 20.45
N SER A 131 10.38 14.20 19.81
CA SER A 131 9.21 15.04 20.08
C SER A 131 8.33 15.01 18.83
N SER A 132 7.08 14.57 18.96
CA SER A 132 6.16 14.35 17.84
C SER A 132 4.71 14.55 18.24
N LYS A 133 3.80 14.49 17.25
CA LYS A 133 2.35 14.50 17.49
C LYS A 133 1.95 13.29 18.35
N VAL A 134 0.81 13.41 19.04
CA VAL A 134 0.26 12.40 19.97
C VAL A 134 0.18 10.99 19.36
N ALA A 135 -0.29 10.90 18.12
CA ALA A 135 -0.45 9.62 17.43
C ALA A 135 0.88 8.91 17.16
N ASP A 136 1.93 9.68 16.89
CA ASP A 136 3.27 9.15 16.64
C ASP A 136 3.94 8.75 17.94
N PHE A 137 3.73 9.51 19.02
CA PHE A 137 4.19 9.17 20.37
C PHE A 137 3.66 7.80 20.81
N GLN A 138 2.34 7.57 20.66
CA GLN A 138 1.74 6.29 21.08
C GLN A 138 2.26 5.12 20.26
N LYS A 139 2.35 5.27 18.94
CA LYS A 139 2.93 4.23 18.07
C LYS A 139 4.36 3.90 18.46
N GLU A 140 5.17 4.91 18.76
CA GLU A 140 6.57 4.72 19.12
C GLU A 140 6.71 4.03 20.49
N ILE A 141 5.91 4.41 21.49
CA ILE A 141 5.92 3.71 22.79
C ILE A 141 5.55 2.23 22.63
N ILE A 142 4.52 1.92 21.85
CA ILE A 142 4.11 0.53 21.56
C ILE A 142 5.24 -0.24 20.85
N ASN A 143 5.96 0.40 19.91
CA ASN A 143 7.11 -0.22 19.25
C ASN A 143 8.28 -0.47 20.20
N LEU A 144 8.55 0.46 21.12
CA LEU A 144 9.65 0.33 22.10
C LEU A 144 9.37 -0.73 23.16
N ILE A 145 8.15 -0.76 23.69
CA ILE A 145 7.69 -1.78 24.65
C ILE A 145 7.54 -3.15 23.95
N GLY A 146 7.19 -3.17 22.67
CA GLY A 146 7.04 -4.40 21.89
C GLY A 146 5.77 -5.20 22.23
N VAL A 147 4.83 -4.59 22.95
CA VAL A 147 3.54 -5.20 23.30
C VAL A 147 2.41 -4.40 22.65
N PRO A 148 1.49 -5.04 21.90
CA PRO A 148 0.33 -4.37 21.32
C PRO A 148 -0.49 -3.56 22.34
N ALA A 149 -0.98 -2.39 21.94
CA ALA A 149 -1.80 -1.53 22.79
C ALA A 149 -3.01 -2.25 23.39
N ALA A 150 -3.66 -3.13 22.62
CA ALA A 150 -4.80 -3.92 23.10
C ALA A 150 -4.44 -4.86 24.26
N ILE A 151 -3.22 -5.41 24.29
CA ILE A 151 -2.74 -6.26 25.39
C ILE A 151 -2.40 -5.41 26.61
N LEU A 152 -1.74 -4.26 26.40
CA LEU A 152 -1.44 -3.33 27.48
C LEU A 152 -2.73 -2.84 28.16
N ASP A 153 -3.77 -2.54 27.38
CA ASP A 153 -5.04 -2.00 27.87
C ASP A 153 -5.95 -3.08 28.50
N ASN A 154 -6.13 -4.23 27.83
CA ASN A 154 -7.11 -5.24 28.28
C ASN A 154 -6.52 -6.33 29.20
N VAL A 155 -5.20 -6.48 29.26
CA VAL A 155 -4.54 -7.57 30.00
C VAL A 155 -3.57 -7.07 31.05
N ILE A 156 -2.62 -6.19 30.69
CA ILE A 156 -1.53 -5.78 31.60
C ILE A 156 -1.98 -4.68 32.57
N PHE A 157 -2.59 -3.61 32.04
CA PHE A 157 -3.10 -2.46 32.79
C PHE A 157 -4.62 -2.39 32.73
N CYS A 158 -5.27 -3.57 32.78
CA CYS A 158 -6.72 -3.67 32.80
C CYS A 158 -7.29 -2.90 33.99
N HIS A 159 -8.30 -2.08 33.72
CA HIS A 159 -8.94 -1.28 34.75
C HIS A 159 -9.66 -2.18 35.76
N GLN A 160 -9.67 -1.79 37.04
CA GLN A 160 -10.24 -2.60 38.11
C GLN A 160 -11.71 -2.96 37.87
N GLU A 161 -12.50 -1.98 37.39
CA GLU A 161 -13.93 -2.16 37.06
C GLU A 161 -14.18 -3.01 35.81
N GLU A 162 -13.15 -3.27 35.01
CA GLU A 162 -13.25 -4.08 33.79
C GLU A 162 -12.52 -5.42 33.92
N SER A 163 -12.03 -5.77 35.11
CA SER A 163 -11.20 -6.96 35.32
C SER A 163 -11.92 -8.29 35.09
N ASP A 164 -13.25 -8.28 35.17
CA ASP A 164 -14.14 -9.40 34.91
C ASP A 164 -14.58 -9.52 33.44
N TRP A 165 -13.99 -8.73 32.54
CA TRP A 165 -14.30 -8.80 31.11
C TRP A 165 -14.24 -10.20 30.47
N PRO A 166 -13.39 -11.16 30.91
CA PRO A 166 -13.42 -12.52 30.37
C PRO A 166 -14.73 -13.26 30.65
N LEU A 167 -15.50 -12.82 31.64
CA LEU A 167 -16.80 -13.37 32.04
C LEU A 167 -17.99 -12.57 31.47
N SER A 168 -17.71 -11.52 30.69
CA SER A 168 -18.75 -10.71 30.06
C SER A 168 -19.50 -11.45 28.96
N GLU A 169 -20.60 -10.86 28.50
CA GLU A 169 -21.42 -11.43 27.43
C GLU A 169 -20.60 -11.74 26.15
N PRO A 170 -20.99 -12.77 25.37
CA PRO A 170 -20.22 -13.24 24.21
C PRO A 170 -19.88 -12.15 23.19
N LYS A 171 -20.73 -11.12 23.05
CA LYS A 171 -20.53 -10.01 22.13
C LYS A 171 -19.37 -9.11 22.53
N GLU A 172 -19.30 -8.73 23.81
CA GLU A 172 -18.23 -7.88 24.35
C GLU A 172 -16.91 -8.66 24.42
N LEU A 173 -16.98 -9.93 24.84
CA LEU A 173 -15.85 -10.84 24.85
C LEU A 173 -15.21 -10.97 23.45
N LYS A 174 -16.04 -11.19 22.43
CA LYS A 174 -15.58 -11.26 21.03
C LYS A 174 -14.93 -9.95 20.59
N LEU A 175 -15.50 -8.80 20.94
CA LEU A 175 -14.93 -7.50 20.59
C LEU A 175 -13.52 -7.31 21.16
N ARG A 176 -13.29 -7.72 22.41
CA ARG A 176 -11.97 -7.65 23.06
C ARG A 176 -10.99 -8.64 22.42
N PHE A 177 -11.40 -9.87 22.12
CA PHE A 177 -10.57 -10.82 21.39
C PHE A 177 -10.19 -10.34 19.98
N ASP A 178 -11.16 -9.80 19.23
CA ASP A 178 -10.92 -9.25 17.90
C ASP A 178 -9.88 -8.10 17.93
N ARG A 179 -9.88 -7.29 19.00
CA ARG A 179 -8.88 -6.25 19.25
C ARG A 179 -7.52 -6.81 19.63
N ILE A 180 -7.46 -7.77 20.54
CA ILE A 180 -6.21 -8.41 21.00
C ILE A 180 -5.50 -9.10 19.83
N PHE A 181 -6.24 -9.86 19.02
CA PHE A 181 -5.70 -10.57 17.86
C PHE A 181 -5.64 -9.72 16.57
N GLN A 182 -6.07 -8.45 16.64
CA GLN A 182 -6.11 -7.54 15.49
C GLN A 182 -6.80 -8.13 14.24
N LEU A 183 -7.84 -8.94 14.43
CA LEU A 183 -8.48 -9.73 13.35
C LEU A 183 -9.04 -8.85 12.23
N THR A 184 -9.47 -7.62 12.54
CA THR A 184 -9.93 -6.65 11.53
C THR A 184 -8.87 -6.32 10.46
N ARG A 185 -7.57 -6.31 10.82
CA ARG A 185 -6.49 -6.09 9.83
C ARG A 185 -6.34 -7.30 8.92
N PHE A 186 -6.43 -8.51 9.48
CA PHE A 186 -6.38 -9.76 8.72
C PHE A 186 -7.55 -9.89 7.74
N VAL A 187 -8.77 -9.58 8.19
CA VAL A 187 -9.97 -9.62 7.33
C VAL A 187 -9.83 -8.62 6.17
N LYS A 188 -9.39 -7.38 6.43
CA LYS A 188 -9.15 -6.39 5.37
C LYS A 188 -8.06 -6.83 4.39
N ALA A 189 -6.97 -7.41 4.87
CA ALA A 189 -5.91 -7.93 4.01
C ALA A 189 -6.42 -9.06 3.10
N LEU A 190 -7.25 -9.97 3.64
CA LEU A 190 -7.91 -11.02 2.86
C LEU A 190 -8.83 -10.46 1.78
N GLU A 191 -9.61 -9.43 2.09
CA GLU A 191 -10.47 -8.75 1.10
C GLU A 191 -9.65 -8.12 -0.03
N ILE A 192 -8.55 -7.45 0.30
CA ILE A 192 -7.64 -6.86 -0.70
C ILE A 192 -7.04 -7.96 -1.58
N MET A 193 -6.56 -9.06 -1.00
CA MET A 193 -6.02 -10.18 -1.77
C MET A 193 -7.07 -10.82 -2.69
N LYS A 194 -8.30 -10.99 -2.23
CA LYS A 194 -9.41 -11.48 -3.07
C LYS A 194 -9.71 -10.53 -4.22
N LYS A 195 -9.68 -9.22 -3.99
CA LYS A 195 -9.86 -8.21 -5.03
C LYS A 195 -8.74 -8.27 -6.06
N MET A 196 -7.48 -8.30 -5.61
CA MET A 196 -6.32 -8.43 -6.51
C MET A 196 -6.39 -9.69 -7.37
N LYS A 197 -6.81 -10.83 -6.79
CA LYS A 197 -7.02 -12.06 -7.55
C LYS A 197 -8.03 -11.86 -8.67
N LYS A 198 -9.19 -11.26 -8.39
CA LYS A 198 -10.22 -10.99 -9.41
C LYS A 198 -9.72 -10.03 -10.49
N ASP A 199 -8.96 -9.00 -10.11
CA ASP A 199 -8.40 -8.04 -11.06
C ASP A 199 -7.38 -8.73 -12.00
N CYS A 200 -6.52 -9.62 -11.46
CA CYS A 200 -5.60 -10.44 -12.26
C CYS A 200 -6.34 -11.41 -13.19
N GLU A 201 -7.39 -12.08 -12.72
CA GLU A 201 -8.22 -12.97 -13.55
C GLU A 201 -8.86 -12.21 -14.72
N GLY A 202 -9.37 -11.00 -14.49
CA GLY A 202 -9.92 -10.13 -15.54
C GLY A 202 -8.88 -9.67 -16.55
N GLN A 203 -7.67 -9.31 -16.09
CA GLN A 203 -6.56 -8.96 -16.99
C GLN A 203 -6.12 -10.16 -17.84
N LEU A 204 -6.05 -11.35 -17.24
CA LEU A 204 -5.67 -12.59 -17.93
C LEU A 204 -6.69 -12.92 -19.03
N ALA A 205 -7.99 -12.83 -18.75
CA ALA A 205 -9.04 -13.03 -19.74
C ALA A 205 -8.89 -12.05 -20.93
N THR A 206 -8.66 -10.77 -20.64
CA THR A 206 -8.44 -9.74 -21.68
C THR A 206 -7.21 -10.03 -22.54
N ILE A 207 -6.11 -10.52 -21.93
CA ILE A 207 -4.90 -10.89 -22.66
C ILE A 207 -5.15 -12.10 -23.57
N LEU A 208 -5.87 -13.11 -23.07
CA LEU A 208 -6.23 -14.30 -23.85
C LEU A 208 -7.11 -13.94 -25.07
N GLU A 209 -8.09 -13.07 -24.90
CA GLU A 209 -8.92 -12.57 -26.02
C GLU A 209 -8.06 -11.83 -27.07
N LYS A 210 -7.19 -10.92 -26.62
CA LYS A 210 -6.26 -10.20 -27.52
C LYS A 210 -5.32 -11.16 -28.26
N GLN A 211 -4.85 -12.20 -27.58
CA GLN A 211 -3.99 -13.21 -28.17
C GLN A 211 -4.72 -14.01 -29.26
N SER A 212 -5.97 -14.40 -29.00
CA SER A 212 -6.84 -15.07 -29.98
C SER A 212 -7.09 -14.20 -31.22
N CYS A 213 -7.44 -12.93 -31.04
CA CYS A 213 -7.59 -11.97 -32.15
C CYS A 213 -6.31 -11.83 -32.98
N LYS A 214 -5.15 -11.72 -32.31
CA LYS A 214 -3.85 -11.63 -32.98
C LYS A 214 -3.56 -12.89 -33.80
N GLU A 215 -3.86 -14.06 -33.28
CA GLU A 215 -3.69 -15.34 -33.98
C GLU A 215 -4.58 -15.43 -35.23
N MET A 216 -5.84 -14.98 -35.13
CA MET A 216 -6.75 -14.91 -36.27
C MET A 216 -6.23 -13.98 -37.38
N ILE A 217 -5.73 -12.80 -37.01
CA ILE A 217 -5.13 -11.84 -37.96
C ILE A 217 -3.87 -12.42 -38.62
N LEU A 218 -3.04 -13.14 -37.88
CA LEU A 218 -1.84 -13.78 -38.44
C LEU A 218 -2.22 -14.88 -39.45
N LYS A 219 -3.23 -15.72 -39.13
CA LYS A 219 -3.73 -16.76 -40.04
C LYS A 219 -4.32 -16.16 -41.31
N SER A 220 -5.11 -15.09 -41.20
CA SER A 220 -5.69 -14.42 -42.38
C SER A 220 -4.60 -13.79 -43.25
N LYS A 221 -3.63 -13.08 -42.65
CA LYS A 221 -2.49 -12.49 -43.35
C LYS A 221 -1.65 -13.55 -44.08
N ALA A 222 -1.39 -14.69 -43.44
CA ALA A 222 -0.66 -15.81 -44.06
C ALA A 222 -1.42 -16.37 -45.28
N LYS A 223 -2.76 -16.49 -45.19
CA LYS A 223 -3.60 -16.91 -46.32
C LYS A 223 -3.54 -15.91 -47.48
N TYR A 224 -3.64 -14.61 -47.18
CA TYR A 224 -3.52 -13.55 -48.18
C TYR A 224 -2.16 -13.56 -48.88
N LEU A 225 -1.06 -13.73 -48.14
CA LEU A 225 0.28 -13.82 -48.71
C LEU A 225 0.43 -15.00 -49.67
N ARG A 226 -0.01 -16.20 -49.28
CA ARG A 226 0.00 -17.38 -50.16
C ARG A 226 -0.81 -17.16 -51.44
N GLN A 227 -1.97 -16.53 -51.31
CA GLN A 227 -2.81 -16.23 -52.47
C GLN A 227 -2.15 -15.20 -53.39
N ARG A 228 -1.48 -14.19 -52.82
CA ARG A 228 -0.72 -13.20 -53.59
C ARG A 228 0.46 -13.83 -54.34
N GLU A 229 1.24 -14.68 -53.67
CA GLU A 229 2.35 -15.42 -54.28
C GLU A 229 1.89 -16.31 -55.43
N SER A 230 0.75 -17.01 -55.25
CA SER A 230 0.14 -17.81 -56.31
C SER A 230 -0.30 -16.96 -57.51
N CYS A 231 -0.98 -15.83 -57.27
CA CYS A 231 -1.34 -14.89 -58.32
C CYS A 231 -0.11 -14.31 -59.03
N GLU A 232 0.95 -13.95 -58.29
CA GLU A 232 2.20 -13.45 -58.88
C GLU A 232 2.89 -14.51 -59.75
N SER A 233 2.87 -15.80 -59.34
CA SER A 233 3.40 -16.91 -60.14
C SER A 233 2.62 -17.06 -61.45
N LEU A 234 1.29 -17.15 -61.37
CA LEU A 234 0.42 -17.21 -62.55
C LEU A 234 0.64 -16.03 -63.50
N ARG A 235 0.82 -14.82 -62.94
CA ARG A 235 1.09 -13.62 -63.73
C ARG A 235 2.45 -13.68 -64.42
N ARG A 236 3.47 -14.27 -63.78
CA ARG A 236 4.79 -14.54 -64.37
C ARG A 236 4.66 -15.52 -65.55
N ASP A 237 3.99 -16.64 -65.34
CA ASP A 237 3.78 -17.67 -66.36
C ASP A 237 3.00 -17.13 -67.57
N SER A 238 1.94 -16.35 -67.33
CA SER A 238 1.18 -15.69 -68.40
C SER A 238 2.04 -14.71 -69.19
N LYS A 239 2.91 -13.94 -68.52
CA LYS A 239 3.80 -12.97 -69.18
C LYS A 239 4.85 -13.68 -70.04
N GLU A 240 5.36 -14.82 -69.59
CA GLU A 240 6.29 -15.64 -70.36
C GLU A 240 5.62 -16.27 -71.59
N LYS A 241 4.38 -16.77 -71.45
CA LYS A 241 3.57 -17.23 -72.57
C LYS A 241 3.32 -16.11 -73.60
N ILE A 242 2.93 -14.91 -73.16
CA ILE A 242 2.75 -13.76 -74.06
C ILE A 242 4.05 -13.46 -74.82
N ARG A 243 5.20 -13.44 -74.13
CA ARG A 243 6.51 -13.22 -74.77
C ARG A 243 6.83 -14.28 -75.83
N SER A 244 6.52 -15.55 -75.56
CA SER A 244 6.70 -16.62 -76.55
C SER A 244 5.80 -16.44 -77.77
N LEU A 245 4.53 -16.05 -77.56
CA LEU A 245 3.58 -15.77 -78.64
C LEU A 245 4.03 -14.58 -79.49
N GLU A 246 4.51 -13.50 -78.87
CA GLU A 246 5.07 -12.34 -79.59
C GLU A 246 6.26 -12.72 -80.48
N LEU A 247 7.14 -13.60 -80.00
CA LEU A 247 8.27 -14.11 -80.80
C LEU A 247 7.77 -14.94 -82.00
N THR A 248 6.79 -15.82 -81.79
CA THR A 248 6.21 -16.60 -82.89
C THR A 248 5.50 -15.70 -83.90
N LEU A 249 4.79 -14.66 -83.44
CA LEU A 249 4.11 -13.71 -84.32
C LEU A 249 5.10 -12.95 -85.20
N LYS A 250 6.24 -12.52 -84.63
CA LYS A 250 7.33 -11.90 -85.39
C LYS A 250 7.90 -12.84 -86.45
N SER A 251 8.17 -14.09 -86.10
CA SER A 251 8.65 -15.10 -87.05
C SER A 251 7.65 -15.36 -88.18
N CYS A 252 6.36 -15.46 -87.87
CA CYS A 252 5.30 -15.57 -88.86
C CYS A 252 5.23 -14.33 -89.76
N ALA A 253 5.34 -13.12 -89.20
CA ALA A 253 5.33 -11.88 -89.96
C ALA A 253 6.55 -11.78 -90.91
N GLU A 254 7.74 -12.18 -90.46
CA GLU A 254 8.94 -12.29 -91.31
C GLU A 254 8.72 -13.30 -92.44
N THR A 255 8.12 -14.44 -92.14
CA THR A 255 7.79 -15.47 -93.15
C THR A 255 6.82 -14.92 -94.19
N ILE A 256 5.75 -14.23 -93.76
CA ILE A 256 4.78 -13.59 -94.66
C ILE A 256 5.46 -12.52 -95.52
N ALA A 257 6.32 -11.68 -94.93
CA ALA A 257 7.05 -10.65 -95.66
C ALA A 257 7.95 -11.27 -96.74
N ASN A 258 8.70 -12.32 -96.40
CA ASN A 258 9.52 -13.07 -97.35
C ASN A 258 8.66 -13.67 -98.47
N SER A 259 7.55 -14.34 -98.13
CA SER A 259 6.62 -14.90 -99.12
C SER A 259 6.04 -13.83 -100.05
N ASN A 260 5.65 -12.67 -99.52
CA ASN A 260 5.17 -11.55 -100.33
C ASN A 260 6.25 -11.00 -101.26
N GLU A 261 7.51 -10.92 -100.81
CA GLU A 261 8.63 -10.52 -101.67
C GLU A 261 8.86 -11.52 -102.81
N TYR A 262 8.74 -12.83 -102.54
CA TYR A 262 8.76 -13.86 -103.57
C TYR A 262 7.62 -13.70 -104.58
N ILE A 263 6.40 -13.42 -104.11
CA ILE A 263 5.24 -13.19 -104.98
C ILE A 263 5.48 -11.96 -105.86
N SER A 264 5.94 -10.83 -105.31
CA SER A 264 6.25 -9.63 -106.11
C SER A 264 7.35 -9.89 -107.15
N LYS A 265 8.36 -10.70 -106.84
CA LYS A 265 9.37 -11.12 -107.83
C LYS A 265 8.76 -11.94 -108.97
N LEU A 266 7.83 -12.84 -108.66
CA LEU A 266 7.10 -13.63 -109.66
C LEU A 266 6.18 -12.75 -110.52
N GLU A 267 5.50 -11.76 -109.94
CA GLU A 267 4.68 -10.79 -110.68
C GLU A 267 5.55 -9.94 -111.64
N ILE A 268 6.73 -9.49 -111.19
CA ILE A 268 7.69 -8.79 -112.06
C ILE A 268 8.20 -9.71 -113.19
N TRP A 269 8.39 -11.00 -112.93
CA TRP A 269 8.78 -11.98 -113.95
C TRP A 269 7.66 -12.22 -114.98
N SER A 270 6.41 -12.31 -114.52
CA SER A 270 5.21 -12.41 -115.36
C SER A 270 5.03 -11.17 -116.24
N VAL A 271 5.23 -9.97 -115.69
CA VAL A 271 5.13 -8.71 -116.47
C VAL A 271 6.25 -8.61 -117.50
N LYS A 272 7.47 -9.08 -117.20
CA LYS A 272 8.56 -9.16 -118.19
C LYS A 272 8.31 -10.18 -119.30
N GLN A 273 7.56 -11.25 -119.05
CA GLN A 273 7.14 -12.20 -120.10
C GLN A 273 6.05 -11.63 -121.02
N VAL A 274 5.13 -10.81 -120.51
CA VAL A 274 4.07 -10.17 -121.32
C VAL A 274 4.61 -9.01 -122.16
N CYS A 275 5.70 -8.34 -121.73
CA CYS A 275 6.33 -7.25 -122.46
C CYS A 275 7.55 -7.65 -123.32
N ALA A 276 7.75 -8.94 -123.63
CA ALA A 276 8.72 -9.36 -124.63
C ALA A 276 8.07 -9.35 -126.04
N PRO A 277 8.46 -8.43 -126.95
CA PRO A 277 7.93 -8.38 -128.30
C PRO A 277 8.73 -9.30 -129.23
N SER A 278 8.03 -10.14 -130.00
CA SER A 278 8.59 -10.81 -131.17
C SER A 278 7.46 -10.91 -132.21
N LEU A 279 7.41 -10.06 -133.24
CA LEU A 279 8.26 -10.05 -134.45
C LEU A 279 8.30 -11.42 -135.13
N LEU A 280 7.23 -11.74 -135.87
CA LEU A 280 7.20 -12.03 -137.31
C LEU A 280 5.79 -12.47 -137.71
#